data_AF-A0A1D3RDU3-F1
#
_entry.id   AF-A0A1D3RDU3-F1
#
_cell.length_a   1.000
_cell.length_b   1.000
_cell.length_c   1.000
_cell.angle_alpha   90.00
_cell.angle_beta   90.00
_cell.angle_gamma   90.00
#
_symmetry.space_group_name_H-M   'P 1'
#
loop_
_entity.id
_entity.type
_entity.pdbx_description
1 polymer ?
#
loop_
_entity_poly.entity_id
_entity_poly.type
_entity_poly.pdbx_seq_one_letter_code
_entity_poly.pdbx_strand_id
1 'polypeptide(L)'
;MKKGDYFIILKQKIQQFVYWYRTSSIGHRNFFWVFIGSFCGYIYGKVEKKKKQQNNGIYGDLIYVDEYSVSTNNILNFEKKYNLLNAQTFKNKGYEYTKLFKAINWGDCPVSYLQLRLWKNKELYNIHMQNSNITNLLQDVKKECLSHTSDTYQTVVDDSIVRLIQ
;
A
#
# COMPACT_ATOMS: atom_id res chain seq x y z
N MET A 1 -15.38 -43.80 -5.40
CA MET A 1 -16.65 -43.14 -5.00
C MET A 1 -17.12 -42.25 -6.12
N LYS A 2 -18.37 -42.43 -6.59
CA LYS A 2 -18.95 -41.64 -7.68
C LYS A 2 -19.46 -40.30 -7.11
N LYS A 3 -19.55 -39.25 -7.96
CA LYS A 3 -20.05 -37.92 -7.54
C LYS A 3 -21.44 -37.96 -6.87
N GLY A 4 -22.29 -38.93 -7.24
CA GLY A 4 -23.61 -39.14 -6.63
C GLY A 4 -23.57 -39.60 -5.17
N ASP A 5 -22.52 -40.34 -4.76
CA ASP A 5 -22.38 -40.85 -3.40
C ASP A 5 -22.19 -39.70 -2.39
N TYR A 6 -21.49 -38.64 -2.81
CA TYR A 6 -21.26 -37.45 -1.99
C TYR A 6 -22.56 -36.71 -1.63
N PHE A 7 -23.50 -36.61 -2.56
CA PHE A 7 -24.80 -35.97 -2.31
C PHE A 7 -25.63 -36.77 -1.30
N ILE A 8 -25.61 -38.09 -1.40
CA ILE A 8 -26.33 -38.98 -0.49
C ILE A 8 -25.73 -38.88 0.92
N ILE A 9 -24.40 -38.95 1.03
CA ILE A 9 -23.69 -38.80 2.31
C ILE A 9 -23.94 -37.42 2.92
N LEU A 10 -23.91 -36.36 2.12
CA LEU A 10 -24.18 -35.00 2.58
C LEU A 10 -25.62 -34.88 3.11
N LYS A 11 -26.60 -35.42 2.39
CA LYS A 11 -28.02 -35.44 2.81
C LYS A 11 -28.19 -36.17 4.13
N GLN A 12 -27.55 -37.34 4.30
CA GLN A 12 -27.58 -38.09 5.55
C GLN A 12 -26.98 -37.29 6.72
N LYS A 13 -25.84 -36.63 6.51
CA LYS A 13 -25.20 -35.79 7.53
C LYS A 13 -26.06 -34.59 7.91
N ILE A 14 -26.73 -33.94 6.95
CA ILE A 14 -27.65 -32.84 7.22
C ILE A 14 -28.85 -33.33 8.04
N GLN A 15 -29.44 -34.47 7.70
CA GLN A 15 -30.56 -35.04 8.46
C GLN A 15 -30.16 -35.41 9.88
N GLN A 16 -28.99 -36.02 10.07
CA GLN A 16 -28.43 -36.32 11.39
C GLN A 16 -28.20 -35.05 12.22
N PHE A 17 -27.66 -34.00 11.59
CA PHE A 17 -27.45 -32.70 12.24
C PHE A 17 -28.76 -32.04 12.67
N VAL A 18 -29.77 -32.02 11.78
CA VAL A 18 -31.10 -31.45 12.09
C VAL A 18 -31.76 -32.21 13.23
N TYR A 19 -31.65 -33.54 13.23
CA TYR A 19 -32.17 -34.38 14.31
C TYR A 19 -31.48 -34.06 15.63
N TRP A 20 -30.15 -34.05 15.67
CA TRP A 20 -29.37 -33.71 16.87
C TRP A 20 -29.68 -32.30 17.39
N TYR A 21 -29.82 -31.32 16.49
CA TYR A 21 -30.14 -29.94 16.86
C TYR A 21 -31.54 -29.83 17.51
N ARG A 22 -32.52 -30.59 17.00
CA ARG A 22 -33.88 -30.63 17.55
C ARG A 22 -33.96 -31.36 18.90
N THR A 23 -33.18 -32.42 19.08
CA THR A 23 -33.19 -33.23 20.31
C THR A 23 -32.23 -32.73 21.38
N SER A 24 -31.29 -31.85 21.04
CA SER A 24 -30.35 -31.26 22.00
C SER A 24 -31.00 -30.29 22.98
N SER A 25 -30.43 -30.24 24.19
CA SER A 25 -30.77 -29.25 25.20
C SER A 25 -30.52 -27.81 24.70
N ILE A 26 -31.21 -26.83 25.30
CA ILE A 26 -31.03 -25.41 24.98
C ILE A 26 -29.57 -24.97 25.15
N GLY A 27 -28.88 -25.45 26.19
CA GLY A 27 -27.49 -25.08 26.49
C GLY A 27 -26.51 -25.54 25.40
N HIS A 28 -26.65 -26.78 24.91
CA HIS A 28 -25.79 -27.32 23.86
C HIS A 28 -25.96 -26.56 22.53
N ARG A 29 -27.20 -26.16 22.20
CA ARG A 29 -27.48 -25.34 21.01
C ARG A 29 -26.84 -23.95 21.11
N ASN A 30 -26.96 -23.29 22.25
CA ASN A 30 -26.36 -21.97 22.46
C ASN A 30 -24.84 -22.02 22.36
N PHE A 31 -24.21 -23.01 22.99
CA PHE A 31 -22.76 -23.21 22.93
C PHE A 31 -22.28 -23.44 21.49
N PHE A 32 -22.97 -24.28 20.73
CA PHE A 32 -22.66 -24.52 19.32
C PHE A 32 -22.67 -23.22 18.48
N TRP A 33 -23.67 -22.37 18.67
CA TRP A 33 -23.76 -21.07 17.98
C TRP A 33 -22.68 -20.09 18.40
N VAL A 34 -22.27 -20.08 19.68
CA VAL A 34 -21.14 -19.26 20.15
C VAL A 34 -19.85 -19.68 19.46
N PHE A 35 -19.59 -20.99 19.32
CA PHE A 35 -18.40 -21.48 18.61
C PHE A 35 -18.41 -21.11 17.14
N ILE A 36 -19.55 -21.27 16.46
CA ILE A 36 -19.69 -20.84 15.06
C ILE A 36 -19.48 -19.34 14.93
N GLY A 37 -20.10 -18.54 15.79
CA GLY A 37 -19.96 -17.09 15.79
C GLY A 37 -18.50 -16.66 15.98
N SER A 38 -17.79 -17.27 16.94
CA SER A 38 -16.38 -17.01 17.19
C SER A 38 -15.51 -17.38 15.98
N PHE A 39 -15.74 -18.54 15.37
CA PHE A 39 -14.99 -19.00 14.21
C PHE A 39 -15.25 -18.12 12.96
N CYS A 40 -16.51 -17.81 12.68
CA CYS A 40 -16.88 -16.90 11.59
C CYS A 40 -16.30 -15.50 11.81
N GLY A 41 -16.36 -14.99 13.05
CA GLY A 41 -15.75 -13.72 13.43
C GLY A 41 -14.24 -13.73 13.24
N TYR A 42 -13.56 -14.81 13.60
CA TYR A 42 -12.13 -14.97 13.37
C TYR A 42 -11.75 -14.99 11.88
N ILE A 43 -12.48 -15.75 11.05
CA ILE A 43 -12.26 -15.77 9.60
C ILE A 43 -12.50 -14.40 9.00
N TYR A 44 -13.63 -13.76 9.36
CA TYR A 44 -13.98 -12.43 8.89
C TYR A 44 -12.90 -11.41 9.27
N GLY A 45 -12.50 -11.37 10.55
CA GLY A 45 -11.45 -10.48 11.04
C GLY A 45 -10.09 -10.74 10.38
N LYS A 46 -9.75 -12.01 10.08
CA LYS A 46 -8.51 -12.35 9.36
C LYS A 46 -8.56 -11.87 7.91
N VAL A 47 -9.68 -12.03 7.21
CA VAL A 47 -9.88 -11.53 5.84
C VAL A 47 -9.84 -10.00 5.82
N GLU A 48 -10.52 -9.35 6.75
CA GLU A 48 -10.57 -7.90 6.85
C GLU A 48 -9.19 -7.34 7.21
N LYS A 49 -8.47 -7.94 8.16
CA LYS A 49 -7.10 -7.54 8.51
C LYS A 49 -6.16 -7.66 7.31
N LYS A 50 -6.23 -8.74 6.54
CA LYS A 50 -5.47 -8.89 5.30
C LYS A 50 -5.84 -7.84 4.26
N LYS A 51 -7.14 -7.58 4.06
CA LYS A 51 -7.62 -6.55 3.13
C LYS A 51 -7.17 -5.15 3.56
N LYS A 52 -7.21 -4.84 4.86
CA LYS A 52 -6.68 -3.60 5.41
C LYS A 52 -5.18 -3.55 5.14
N GLN A 53 -4.39 -4.49 5.63
CA GLN A 53 -2.94 -4.54 5.38
C GLN A 53 -2.53 -4.45 3.89
N GLN A 54 -3.32 -5.01 2.96
CA GLN A 54 -3.03 -4.99 1.52
C GLN A 54 -3.50 -3.72 0.80
N ASN A 55 -4.63 -3.12 1.20
CA ASN A 55 -5.21 -1.97 0.50
C ASN A 55 -5.02 -0.64 1.23
N ASN A 56 -4.93 -0.70 2.54
CA ASN A 56 -4.67 0.39 3.47
C ASN A 56 -3.59 -0.10 4.44
N GLY A 57 -2.31 0.01 4.06
CA GLY A 57 -1.30 0.18 5.08
C GLY A 57 -1.88 1.21 6.06
N ILE A 58 -2.02 0.83 7.33
CA ILE A 58 -2.70 1.68 8.32
C ILE A 58 -1.98 3.06 8.38
N TYR A 59 -0.77 3.13 7.82
CA TYR A 59 -0.07 4.30 7.34
C TYR A 59 0.47 3.97 5.93
N GLY A 60 -0.07 4.62 4.91
CA GLY A 60 0.07 4.21 3.51
C GLY A 60 1.36 4.70 2.87
N ASP A 61 2.53 4.22 3.28
CA ASP A 61 3.72 5.02 3.00
C ASP A 61 4.87 4.19 2.44
N LEU A 62 4.78 3.82 1.16
CA LEU A 62 5.99 3.65 0.37
C LEU A 62 6.40 5.04 -0.14
N ILE A 63 7.26 5.70 0.62
CA ILE A 63 7.72 7.06 0.34
C ILE A 63 9.02 6.95 -0.43
N TYR A 64 9.03 7.46 -1.65
CA TYR A 64 10.22 7.68 -2.43
C TYR A 64 10.67 9.11 -2.23
N VAL A 65 11.92 9.27 -1.83
CA VAL A 65 12.56 10.56 -1.62
C VAL A 65 13.63 10.70 -2.68
N ASP A 66 13.48 11.69 -3.56
CA ASP A 66 14.50 12.02 -4.54
C ASP A 66 15.07 13.40 -4.23
N GLU A 67 16.39 13.50 -4.10
CA GLU A 67 17.09 14.78 -3.98
C GLU A 67 17.79 15.11 -5.28
N TYR A 68 17.60 16.33 -5.76
CA TYR A 68 18.21 16.85 -6.97
C TYR A 68 19.02 18.10 -6.64
N SER A 69 20.33 18.05 -6.88
CA SER A 69 21.18 19.24 -6.85
C SER A 69 21.32 19.80 -8.25
N VAL A 70 20.93 21.06 -8.47
CA VAL A 70 20.82 21.68 -9.79
C VAL A 70 21.62 22.98 -9.82
N SER A 71 22.39 23.20 -10.89
CA SER A 71 23.09 24.46 -11.09
C SER A 71 22.10 25.59 -11.37
N THR A 72 22.41 26.82 -10.94
CA THR A 72 21.55 28.00 -11.12
C THR A 72 21.18 28.25 -12.59
N ASN A 73 22.10 27.95 -13.51
CA ASN A 73 21.92 28.14 -14.95
C ASN A 73 20.91 27.16 -15.58
N ASN A 74 20.74 25.96 -15.01
CA ASN A 74 19.93 24.90 -15.60
C ASN A 74 18.53 24.75 -14.95
N ILE A 75 18.20 25.58 -13.96
CA ILE A 75 16.95 25.50 -13.19
C ILE A 75 15.72 25.43 -14.09
N LEU A 76 15.62 26.31 -15.08
CA LEU A 76 14.45 26.38 -15.97
C LEU A 76 14.26 25.10 -16.79
N ASN A 77 15.37 24.53 -17.29
CA ASN A 77 15.34 23.28 -18.05
C ASN A 77 14.98 22.09 -17.16
N PHE A 78 15.56 22.05 -15.95
CA PHE A 78 15.22 21.05 -14.94
C PHE A 78 13.73 21.10 -14.60
N GLU A 79 13.19 22.27 -14.22
CA GLU A 79 11.79 22.43 -13.82
C GLU A 79 10.83 22.04 -14.96
N LYS A 80 11.16 22.39 -16.21
CA LYS A 80 10.38 21.98 -17.39
C LYS A 80 10.33 20.45 -17.56
N LYS A 81 11.49 19.79 -17.50
CA LYS A 81 11.57 18.32 -17.65
C LYS A 81 10.96 17.59 -16.46
N TYR A 82 11.17 18.10 -15.26
CA TYR A 82 10.59 17.58 -14.02
C TYR A 82 9.05 17.64 -14.05
N ASN A 83 8.48 18.77 -14.49
CA ASN A 83 7.04 18.91 -14.63
C ASN A 83 6.46 17.94 -15.67
N LEU A 84 7.17 17.73 -16.78
CA LEU A 84 6.79 16.75 -17.81
C LEU A 84 6.77 15.32 -17.23
N LEU A 85 7.83 14.93 -16.50
CA LEU A 85 7.90 13.64 -15.82
C LEU A 85 6.76 13.48 -14.82
N ASN A 86 6.47 14.49 -14.01
CA ASN A 86 5.39 14.46 -13.02
C ASN A 86 4.01 14.34 -13.66
N ALA A 87 3.76 15.05 -14.76
CA ALA A 87 2.50 14.97 -15.48
C ALA A 87 2.22 13.55 -16.01
N GLN A 88 3.27 12.82 -16.41
CA GLN A 88 3.14 11.41 -16.80
C GLN A 88 3.02 10.49 -15.58
N THR A 89 3.81 10.75 -14.53
CA THR A 89 3.80 9.97 -13.29
C THR A 89 2.41 9.99 -12.64
N PHE A 90 1.76 11.16 -12.59
CA PHE A 90 0.44 11.36 -11.98
C PHE A 90 -0.67 10.49 -12.58
N LYS A 91 -0.53 10.09 -13.85
CA LYS A 91 -1.53 9.26 -14.54
C LYS A 91 -1.43 7.77 -14.18
N ASN A 92 -0.38 7.35 -13.48
CA ASN A 92 -0.14 5.94 -13.22
C ASN A 92 -0.97 5.43 -12.05
N LYS A 93 -1.43 4.18 -12.21
CA LYS A 93 -2.18 3.48 -11.16
C LYS A 93 -1.30 3.28 -9.93
N GLY A 94 -1.79 3.70 -8.77
CA GLY A 94 -1.06 3.58 -7.49
C GLY A 94 -0.23 4.79 -7.11
N TYR A 95 -0.18 5.82 -7.96
CA TYR A 95 0.29 7.14 -7.55
C TYR A 95 -0.71 7.76 -6.57
N GLU A 96 -0.23 8.30 -5.45
CA GLU A 96 -1.10 8.96 -4.46
C GLU A 96 -0.79 10.46 -4.37
N TYR A 97 0.47 10.81 -4.14
CA TYR A 97 0.84 12.19 -3.86
C TYR A 97 2.30 12.48 -4.21
N THR A 98 2.60 13.73 -4.59
CA THR A 98 3.98 14.24 -4.67
C THR A 98 4.03 15.62 -4.06
N LYS A 99 5.07 15.87 -3.24
CA LYS A 99 5.42 17.19 -2.75
C LYS A 99 6.86 17.49 -3.15
N LEU A 100 7.08 18.66 -3.73
CA LEU A 100 8.40 19.17 -4.04
C LEU A 100 8.73 20.30 -3.06
N PHE A 101 9.89 20.21 -2.44
CA PHE A 101 10.50 21.28 -1.67
C PHE A 101 11.69 21.82 -2.43
N LYS A 102 11.83 23.14 -2.43
CA LYS A 102 12.97 23.85 -2.99
C LYS A 102 13.70 24.51 -1.83
N ALA A 103 14.97 24.20 -1.65
CA ALA A 103 15.78 24.82 -0.62
C ALA A 103 15.92 26.32 -0.90
N ILE A 104 15.80 27.13 0.15
CA ILE A 104 16.06 28.57 0.08
C ILE A 104 17.57 28.76 0.15
N ASN A 105 18.17 29.25 -0.94
CA ASN A 105 19.60 29.59 -0.97
C ASN A 105 19.82 31.06 -0.67
N TRP A 106 20.80 31.33 0.19
CA TRP A 106 21.22 32.68 0.59
C TRP A 106 22.51 33.13 -0.14
N GLY A 107 22.99 32.37 -1.13
CA GLY A 107 24.21 32.67 -1.91
C GLY A 107 24.32 31.87 -3.21
N ASP A 108 25.49 31.92 -3.87
CA ASP A 108 25.78 31.29 -5.18
C ASP A 108 26.05 29.77 -5.08
N CYS A 109 25.19 29.05 -4.36
CA CYS A 109 25.28 27.59 -4.26
C CYS A 109 24.29 26.91 -5.24
N PRO A 110 24.55 25.65 -5.64
CA PRO A 110 23.56 24.84 -6.35
C PRO A 110 22.24 24.79 -5.57
N VAL A 111 21.12 24.85 -6.29
CA VAL A 111 19.79 24.75 -5.69
C VAL A 111 19.46 23.30 -5.46
N SER A 112 19.08 22.97 -4.22
CA SER A 112 18.63 21.63 -3.86
C SER A 112 17.11 21.53 -3.91
N TYR A 113 16.60 20.48 -4.56
CA TYR A 113 15.21 20.10 -4.60
C TYR A 113 15.02 18.76 -3.90
N LEU A 114 14.01 18.67 -3.04
CA LEU A 114 13.62 17.43 -2.35
C LEU A 114 12.21 17.06 -2.79
N GLN A 115 12.09 15.94 -3.51
CA GLN A 115 10.80 15.38 -3.89
C GLN A 115 10.42 14.27 -2.92
N LEU A 116 9.26 14.40 -2.30
CA LEU A 116 8.59 13.31 -1.59
C LEU A 116 7.48 12.78 -2.47
N ARG A 117 7.51 11.48 -2.79
CA ARG A 117 6.47 10.84 -3.59
C ARG A 117 5.91 9.62 -2.89
N LEU A 118 4.59 9.59 -2.79
CA LEU A 118 3.83 8.55 -2.15
C LEU A 118 3.23 7.59 -3.17
N TRP A 119 3.44 6.30 -2.93
CA TRP A 119 2.86 5.22 -3.72
C TRP A 119 2.09 4.25 -2.85
N LYS A 120 0.98 3.76 -3.41
CA LYS A 120 0.12 2.79 -2.75
C LYS A 120 0.82 1.48 -2.42
N ASN A 121 1.64 0.97 -3.34
CA ASN A 121 2.40 -0.26 -3.13
C ASN A 121 3.68 -0.30 -4.00
N LYS A 122 4.58 -1.22 -3.64
CA LYS A 122 5.87 -1.41 -4.33
C LYS A 122 5.72 -1.99 -5.73
N GLU A 123 4.74 -2.87 -5.93
CA GLU A 123 4.51 -3.52 -7.22
C GLU A 123 4.11 -2.52 -8.30
N LEU A 124 3.17 -1.61 -8.01
CA LEU A 124 2.73 -0.58 -8.96
C LEU A 124 3.84 0.43 -9.25
N TYR A 125 4.67 0.77 -8.26
CA TYR A 125 5.87 1.56 -8.48
C TYR A 125 6.85 0.86 -9.43
N ASN A 126 7.11 -0.45 -9.22
CA ASN A 126 8.01 -1.20 -10.09
C ASN A 126 7.49 -1.26 -11.53
N ILE A 127 6.18 -1.48 -11.72
CA ILE A 127 5.55 -1.43 -13.05
C ILE A 127 5.73 -0.05 -13.69
N HIS A 128 5.56 1.02 -12.90
CA HIS A 128 5.81 2.39 -13.36
C HIS A 128 7.27 2.61 -13.79
N MET A 129 8.25 2.09 -13.04
CA MET A 129 9.68 2.16 -13.38
C MET A 129 10.09 1.27 -14.55
N GLN A 130 9.32 0.23 -14.89
CA GLN A 130 9.56 -0.60 -16.07
C GLN A 130 9.13 0.09 -17.38
N ASN A 131 8.35 1.16 -17.30
CA ASN A 131 7.90 1.90 -18.47
C ASN A 131 9.06 2.71 -19.09
N SER A 132 9.44 2.37 -20.32
CA SER A 132 10.55 3.01 -21.04
C SER A 132 10.38 4.52 -21.23
N ASN A 133 9.14 5.01 -21.38
CA ASN A 133 8.90 6.45 -21.50
C ASN A 133 9.22 7.17 -20.20
N ILE A 134 8.87 6.59 -19.05
CA ILE A 134 9.14 7.16 -17.73
C ILE A 134 10.64 7.14 -17.43
N THR A 135 11.32 6.04 -17.73
CA THR A 135 12.76 5.92 -17.49
C THR A 135 13.55 6.90 -18.35
N ASN A 136 13.17 7.10 -19.61
CA ASN A 136 13.77 8.10 -20.49
C ASN A 136 13.58 9.52 -19.94
N LEU A 137 12.36 9.86 -19.53
CA LEU A 137 12.07 11.17 -18.91
C LEU A 137 12.86 11.38 -17.62
N LEU A 138 12.98 10.35 -16.79
CA LEU A 138 13.78 10.39 -15.57
C LEU A 138 15.26 10.61 -15.88
N GLN A 139 15.81 9.93 -16.89
CA GLN A 139 17.18 10.18 -17.35
C GLN A 139 17.38 11.61 -17.85
N ASP A 140 16.39 12.16 -18.57
CA ASP A 140 16.47 13.53 -19.06
C ASP A 140 16.45 14.58 -17.96
N VAL A 141 15.74 14.31 -16.85
CA VAL A 141 15.80 15.12 -15.62
C VAL A 141 17.19 15.00 -14.97
N LYS A 142 17.72 13.77 -14.84
CA LYS A 142 19.04 13.53 -14.23
C LYS A 142 20.18 14.23 -14.98
N LYS A 143 20.09 14.34 -16.31
CA LYS A 143 21.10 15.05 -17.14
C LYS A 143 21.21 16.54 -16.81
N GLU A 144 20.13 17.17 -16.33
CA GLU A 144 20.13 18.59 -15.95
C GLU A 144 20.64 18.83 -14.52
N CYS A 145 20.82 17.75 -13.75
CA CYS A 145 21.25 17.80 -12.36
C CYS A 145 22.76 17.61 -12.23
N LEU A 146 23.37 18.23 -11.23
CA LEU A 146 24.74 17.97 -10.80
C LEU A 146 24.84 16.65 -10.04
N SER A 147 23.85 16.37 -9.18
CA SER A 147 23.73 15.11 -8.46
C SER A 147 22.27 14.74 -8.25
N HIS A 148 22.02 13.42 -8.16
CA HIS A 148 20.72 12.84 -7.86
C HIS A 148 20.91 11.68 -6.89
N THR A 149 20.16 11.68 -5.80
CA THR A 149 20.05 10.56 -4.84
C THR A 149 18.58 10.17 -4.71
N SER A 150 18.33 8.89 -4.47
CA SER A 150 16.98 8.33 -4.38
C SER A 150 16.95 7.30 -3.26
N ASP A 151 16.07 7.53 -2.30
CA ASP A 151 15.90 6.71 -1.12
C ASP A 151 14.45 6.27 -0.97
N THR A 152 14.27 5.09 -0.37
CA THR A 152 12.95 4.51 -0.12
C THR A 152 12.72 4.37 1.37
N TYR A 153 11.65 4.98 1.86
CA TYR A 153 11.23 4.89 3.25
C TYR A 153 9.91 4.15 3.36
N GLN A 154 9.75 3.48 4.48
CA GLN A 154 8.50 2.86 4.88
C GLN A 154 8.09 3.44 6.22
N THR A 155 6.84 3.88 6.34
CA THR A 155 6.33 4.28 7.65
C THR A 155 6.19 3.06 8.54
N VAL A 156 6.97 3.06 9.62
CA VAL A 156 6.86 2.11 10.71
C VAL A 156 6.14 2.83 11.84
N VAL A 157 4.94 2.37 12.17
CA VAL A 157 4.24 2.86 13.36
C VAL A 157 4.50 1.93 14.52
N ASP A 158 5.07 2.52 15.55
CA ASP A 158 5.38 1.88 16.80
C ASP A 158 4.34 2.30 17.85
N ASP A 159 3.47 1.38 18.23
CA ASP A 159 2.44 1.59 19.25
C ASP A 159 3.01 1.54 20.69
N SER A 160 4.33 1.37 20.87
CA SER A 160 4.96 1.32 22.19
C SER A 160 5.16 2.69 22.86
N ILE A 161 5.01 3.79 22.13
CA ILE A 161 5.08 5.15 22.69
C ILE A 161 3.70 5.53 23.25
N VAL A 162 3.42 5.09 24.48
CA VAL A 162 2.30 5.63 25.26
C VAL A 162 2.62 7.09 25.60
N ARG A 163 2.02 8.05 24.89
CA ARG A 163 1.96 9.44 25.37
C ARG A 163 1.13 9.42 26.67
N LEU A 164 1.81 9.41 27.81
CA LEU A 164 1.22 9.84 29.07
C LEU A 164 0.92 11.34 28.93
N ILE A 165 -0.31 11.65 28.52
CA ILE A 165 -0.83 13.00 28.60
C ILE A 165 -1.04 13.24 30.10
N GLN A 166 -0.21 14.12 30.68
CA GLN A 166 -0.38 14.66 32.03
C GLN A 166 -1.25 15.92 31.96
#